data_AF-V5IBV3-F1
#
_entry.id   AF-V5IBV3-F1
#
_cell.length_a   1.000
_cell.length_b   1.000
_cell.length_c   1.000
_cell.angle_alpha   90.00
_cell.angle_beta   90.00
_cell.angle_gamma   90.00
#
_symmetry.space_group_name_H-M   'P 1'
#
loop_
_entity.id
_entity.type
_entity.pdbx_description
1 polymer ?
#
loop_
_entity_poly.entity_id
_entity_poly.type
_entity_poly.pdbx_seq_one_letter_code
_entity_poly.pdbx_strand_id
1 'polypeptide(L)'
;MFTDLTVMKAKVHSVSICILVLLTQHVMAYPEIRIDDDRNYEQYQDINQALQNSDSLSWMYRRTYKPEPNDPEYACVYANVTRLPGEGLYVFLQGWTKVDNTTIEVPLLVNTTKTPGYGYLRKRDNAMHVTLDIPKLGLHKDFGIYKLIYSDNKECDILRVTSKAKWFRL
;
A
#
# COMPACT_ATOMS: atom_id res chain seq x y z
N MET A 1 7.44 72.90 -14.39
CA MET A 1 8.46 72.23 -13.58
C MET A 1 7.86 70.91 -13.12
N PHE A 2 7.96 69.87 -13.96
CA PHE A 2 7.41 68.54 -13.69
C PHE A 2 8.58 67.64 -13.31
N THR A 3 8.53 67.13 -12.09
CA THR A 3 9.50 66.19 -11.53
C THR A 3 9.34 64.82 -12.19
N ASP A 4 10.40 64.36 -12.83
CA ASP A 4 10.57 62.99 -13.33
C ASP A 4 10.34 61.98 -12.21
N LEU A 5 9.29 61.16 -12.33
CA LEU A 5 9.10 59.96 -11.52
C LEU A 5 9.69 58.79 -12.32
N THR A 6 10.95 58.46 -12.04
CA THR A 6 11.61 57.26 -12.54
C THR A 6 10.79 56.03 -12.19
N VAL A 7 10.15 55.43 -13.20
CA VAL A 7 9.47 54.14 -13.14
C VAL A 7 10.51 53.06 -12.86
N MET A 8 10.54 52.54 -11.64
CA MET A 8 11.22 51.29 -11.33
C MET A 8 10.54 50.16 -12.11
N LYS A 9 11.12 49.75 -13.24
CA LYS A 9 10.80 48.49 -13.91
C LYS A 9 11.27 47.32 -13.02
N ALA A 10 10.44 46.90 -12.08
CA ALA A 10 10.63 45.63 -11.41
C ALA A 10 10.40 44.51 -12.44
N LYS A 11 11.48 43.81 -12.82
CA LYS A 11 11.42 42.56 -13.57
C LYS A 11 10.72 41.50 -12.70
N VAL A 12 9.40 41.39 -12.81
CA VAL A 12 8.61 40.33 -12.19
C VAL A 12 8.62 39.12 -13.12
N HIS A 13 9.76 38.47 -13.34
CA HIS A 13 9.81 37.19 -14.04
C HIS A 13 10.86 36.32 -13.36
N SER A 14 10.45 35.11 -12.96
CA SER A 14 11.28 34.05 -12.36
C SER A 14 11.34 33.93 -10.83
N VAL A 15 10.20 34.06 -10.14
CA VAL A 15 10.01 33.44 -8.80
C VAL A 15 8.87 32.40 -8.81
N SER A 16 8.05 32.36 -9.86
CA SER A 16 6.88 31.48 -9.92
C SER A 16 7.20 29.99 -10.12
N ILE A 17 8.38 29.63 -10.62
CA ILE A 17 8.71 28.23 -10.95
C ILE A 17 9.19 27.46 -9.71
N CYS A 18 9.88 28.10 -8.76
CA CYS A 18 10.38 27.42 -7.56
C CYS A 18 9.29 27.07 -6.55
N ILE A 19 8.16 27.78 -6.55
CA ILE A 19 7.03 27.53 -5.64
C ILE A 19 6.18 26.34 -6.11
N LEU A 20 6.14 26.07 -7.43
CA LEU A 20 5.38 24.94 -8.00
C LEU A 20 6.00 23.57 -7.70
N VAL A 21 7.32 23.49 -7.50
CA VAL A 21 8.02 22.22 -7.20
C VAL A 21 7.83 21.79 -5.73
N LEU A 22 7.55 22.73 -4.82
CA LEU A 22 7.35 22.44 -3.40
C LEU A 22 5.93 21.97 -3.05
N LEU A 23 4.96 22.14 -3.96
CA LEU A 23 3.54 21.81 -3.71
C LEU A 23 3.11 20.45 -4.27
N THR A 24 3.96 19.78 -5.04
CA THR A 24 3.66 18.45 -5.56
C THR A 24 4.32 17.39 -4.68
N GLN A 25 3.56 16.82 -3.74
CA GLN A 25 3.91 15.52 -3.18
C GLN A 25 3.88 14.48 -4.32
N HIS A 26 5.01 14.33 -5.02
CA HIS A 26 5.24 13.28 -5.99
C HIS A 26 5.35 11.96 -5.23
N VAL A 27 4.22 11.28 -5.16
CA VAL A 27 4.15 9.91 -4.65
C VAL A 27 4.62 9.00 -5.77
N MET A 28 5.93 8.77 -5.81
CA MET A 28 6.53 7.80 -6.70
C MET A 28 6.53 6.44 -6.00
N ALA A 29 6.04 5.41 -6.69
CA ALA A 29 6.32 4.03 -6.29
C ALA A 29 7.85 3.88 -6.21
N TYR A 30 8.35 3.22 -5.16
CA TYR A 30 9.78 3.00 -5.01
C TYR A 30 10.30 2.19 -6.21
N PRO A 31 11.19 2.76 -7.05
CA PRO A 31 11.49 2.21 -8.38
C PRO A 31 12.39 0.97 -8.32
N GLU A 32 13.14 0.78 -7.24
CA GLU A 32 13.97 -0.42 -7.07
C GLU A 32 13.05 -1.63 -6.79
N ILE A 33 13.04 -2.57 -7.73
CA ILE A 33 12.22 -3.79 -7.69
C ILE A 33 13.06 -5.06 -7.59
N ARG A 34 14.39 -4.95 -7.53
CA ARG A 34 15.28 -6.11 -7.48
C ARG A 34 15.03 -6.96 -6.24
N ILE A 35 14.79 -6.32 -5.09
CA ILE A 35 14.49 -7.02 -3.82
C ILE A 35 13.26 -7.90 -3.98
N ASP A 36 12.27 -7.48 -4.78
CA ASP A 36 11.04 -8.22 -4.97
C ASP A 36 11.28 -9.64 -5.48
N ASP A 37 12.24 -9.84 -6.40
CA ASP A 37 12.37 -11.07 -7.19
C ASP A 37 13.79 -11.67 -7.25
N ASP A 38 14.81 -11.07 -6.64
CA ASP A 38 16.17 -11.61 -6.56
C ASP A 38 16.27 -12.73 -5.50
N ARG A 39 16.95 -13.84 -5.85
CA ARG A 39 17.07 -15.03 -5.02
C ARG A 39 17.67 -14.76 -3.65
N ASN A 40 18.58 -13.79 -3.54
CA ASN A 40 19.26 -13.48 -2.27
C ASN A 40 18.30 -12.96 -1.18
N TYR A 41 17.10 -12.51 -1.58
CA TYR A 41 16.08 -11.97 -0.67
C TYR A 41 14.94 -12.95 -0.38
N GLU A 42 14.87 -14.12 -1.05
CA GLU A 42 13.78 -15.09 -0.88
C GLU A 42 13.61 -15.52 0.60
N GLN A 43 14.72 -15.59 1.34
CA GLN A 43 14.73 -15.94 2.77
C GLN A 43 13.94 -14.97 3.67
N TYR A 44 13.67 -13.75 3.21
CA TYR A 44 12.90 -12.73 3.93
C TYR A 44 11.46 -12.59 3.41
N GLN A 45 11.03 -13.48 2.52
CA GLN A 45 9.79 -13.34 1.75
C GLN A 45 8.85 -14.53 1.91
N ASP A 46 8.92 -15.23 3.05
CA ASP A 46 7.97 -16.27 3.39
C ASP A 46 6.70 -15.64 3.99
N ILE A 47 5.67 -15.45 3.16
CA ILE A 47 4.43 -14.78 3.60
C ILE A 47 3.66 -15.62 4.62
N ASN A 48 3.73 -16.94 4.56
CA ASN A 48 3.06 -17.78 5.55
C ASN A 48 3.73 -17.68 6.91
N GLN A 49 5.06 -17.57 6.93
CA GLN A 49 5.79 -17.32 8.16
C GLN A 49 5.45 -15.95 8.75
N ALA A 50 5.44 -14.89 7.94
CA ALA A 50 5.10 -13.53 8.37
C ALA A 50 3.68 -13.44 8.96
N LEU A 51 2.68 -14.06 8.30
CA LEU A 51 1.28 -14.03 8.74
C LEU A 51 0.97 -14.92 9.95
N GLN A 52 1.93 -15.73 10.40
CA GLN A 52 1.79 -16.63 11.56
C GLN A 52 2.58 -16.15 12.78
N ASN A 53 3.02 -14.88 12.78
CA ASN A 53 3.58 -14.25 13.96
C ASN A 53 2.58 -14.28 15.14
N SER A 54 3.10 -14.25 16.37
CA SER A 54 2.26 -14.34 17.57
C SER A 54 1.32 -13.14 17.75
N ASP A 55 1.68 -12.00 17.18
CA ASP A 55 0.80 -10.83 17.10
C ASP A 55 -0.03 -10.92 15.82
N SER A 56 -1.34 -11.09 15.98
CA SER A 56 -2.28 -11.15 14.86
C SER A 56 -2.68 -9.76 14.36
N LEU A 57 -2.35 -8.68 15.08
CA LEU A 57 -2.75 -7.33 14.75
C LEU A 57 -1.60 -6.56 14.08
N SER A 58 -1.75 -6.25 12.80
CA SER A 58 -0.77 -5.49 12.03
C SER A 58 -1.28 -4.09 11.71
N TRP A 59 -0.47 -3.07 11.96
CA TRP A 59 -0.79 -1.67 11.66
C TRP A 59 -0.07 -1.20 10.39
N MET A 60 -0.78 -0.48 9.53
CA MET A 60 -0.17 0.18 8.37
C MET A 60 0.45 1.51 8.81
N TYR A 61 1.74 1.46 9.14
CA TYR A 61 2.48 2.66 9.53
C TYR A 61 2.75 3.61 8.35
N ARG A 62 3.04 3.06 7.16
CA ARG A 62 3.39 3.85 5.97
C ARG A 62 2.85 3.22 4.69
N ARG A 63 2.34 4.06 3.78
CA ARG A 63 2.03 3.70 2.40
C ARG A 63 2.55 4.75 1.43
N THR A 64 2.88 4.32 0.21
CA THR A 64 3.42 5.20 -0.84
C THR A 64 2.53 5.22 -2.09
N TYR A 65 1.25 4.89 -1.97
CA TYR A 65 0.28 5.16 -3.04
C TYR A 65 -0.72 6.18 -2.51
N LYS A 66 -1.10 7.14 -3.37
CA LYS A 66 -2.19 8.06 -3.06
C LYS A 66 -3.51 7.35 -3.31
N PRO A 67 -4.50 7.52 -2.42
CA PRO A 67 -5.89 7.24 -2.75
C PRO A 67 -6.29 7.96 -4.05
N GLU A 68 -7.25 7.43 -4.81
CA GLU A 68 -7.79 8.16 -5.96
C GLU A 68 -8.37 9.51 -5.50
N PRO A 69 -8.43 10.54 -6.38
CA PRO A 69 -9.19 11.74 -6.06
C PRO A 69 -10.63 11.36 -5.67
N ASN A 70 -11.06 11.81 -4.47
CA ASN A 70 -12.31 11.47 -3.77
C ASN A 70 -12.31 10.21 -2.89
N ASP A 71 -11.25 9.40 -2.88
CA ASP A 71 -11.13 8.37 -1.85
C ASP A 71 -10.92 9.05 -0.48
N PRO A 72 -11.68 8.66 0.55
CA PRO A 72 -11.48 9.22 1.88
C PRO A 72 -10.06 8.93 2.37
N GLU A 73 -9.51 9.88 3.11
CA GLU A 73 -8.24 9.66 3.79
C GLU A 73 -8.44 8.59 4.87
N TYR A 74 -7.97 7.37 4.57
CA TYR A 74 -7.97 6.28 5.55
C TYR A 74 -6.84 6.52 6.56
N ALA A 75 -7.22 6.81 7.81
CA ALA A 75 -6.30 6.87 8.94
C ALA A 75 -6.37 5.55 9.74
N CYS A 76 -5.35 5.29 10.54
CA CYS A 76 -5.35 4.18 11.51
C CYS A 76 -5.69 2.81 10.88
N VAL A 77 -5.13 2.52 9.71
CA VAL A 77 -5.42 1.26 9.01
C VAL A 77 -4.73 0.10 9.72
N TYR A 78 -5.48 -0.94 10.04
CA TYR A 78 -4.96 -2.19 10.64
C TYR A 78 -5.60 -3.42 10.01
N ALA A 79 -5.01 -4.58 10.25
CA ALA A 79 -5.59 -5.88 9.94
C ALA A 79 -5.41 -6.81 11.14
N ASN A 80 -6.50 -7.46 11.56
CA ASN A 80 -6.42 -8.59 12.48
C ASN A 80 -6.49 -9.89 11.67
N VAL A 81 -5.42 -10.67 11.73
CA VAL A 81 -5.19 -11.85 10.89
C VAL A 81 -5.71 -13.11 11.58
N THR A 82 -6.59 -13.83 10.90
CA THR A 82 -7.07 -15.16 11.33
C THR A 82 -6.71 -16.20 10.29
N ARG A 83 -6.03 -17.26 10.70
CA ARG A 83 -5.74 -18.41 9.85
C ARG A 83 -6.98 -19.30 9.72
N LEU A 84 -7.28 -19.72 8.49
CA LEU A 84 -8.35 -20.68 8.19
C LEU A 84 -7.81 -22.12 8.08
N PRO A 85 -8.68 -23.15 8.16
CA PRO A 85 -8.31 -24.51 7.83
C PRO A 85 -7.79 -24.59 6.38
N GLY A 86 -6.57 -25.11 6.22
CA GLY A 86 -5.87 -25.14 4.95
C GLY A 86 -4.48 -24.52 5.02
N GLU A 87 -3.71 -24.69 3.96
CA GLU A 87 -2.45 -23.99 3.76
C GLU A 87 -2.71 -22.70 2.98
N GLY A 88 -2.13 -21.59 3.42
CA GLY A 88 -2.22 -20.32 2.71
C GLY A 88 -3.55 -19.57 2.80
N LEU A 89 -4.52 -20.04 3.59
CA LEU A 89 -5.84 -19.42 3.69
C LEU A 89 -5.99 -18.60 4.97
N TYR A 90 -6.37 -17.33 4.82
CA TYR A 90 -6.54 -16.39 5.92
C TYR A 90 -7.77 -15.49 5.72
N VAL A 91 -8.26 -14.93 6.82
CA VAL A 91 -9.18 -13.80 6.85
C VAL A 91 -8.49 -12.64 7.55
N PHE A 92 -8.48 -11.48 6.91
CA PHE A 92 -8.03 -10.24 7.53
C PHE A 92 -9.27 -9.42 7.86
N LEU A 93 -9.52 -9.20 9.15
CA LEU A 93 -10.47 -8.16 9.55
C LEU A 93 -9.74 -6.81 9.42
N GLN A 94 -9.91 -6.16 8.27
CA GLN A 94 -9.24 -4.90 7.98
C GLN A 94 -10.06 -3.73 8.51
N GLY A 95 -9.45 -2.93 9.39
CA GLY A 95 -10.06 -1.74 9.96
C GLY A 95 -9.42 -0.45 9.48
N TRP A 96 -10.19 0.65 9.45
CA TRP A 96 -9.69 2.01 9.29
C TRP A 96 -10.63 3.04 9.90
N THR A 97 -10.09 4.20 10.25
CA THR A 97 -10.84 5.34 10.79
C THR A 97 -11.13 6.35 9.69
N LYS A 98 -12.40 6.78 9.60
CA LYS A 98 -12.89 7.84 8.73
C LYS A 98 -12.71 9.22 9.36
N VAL A 99 -12.91 10.27 8.55
CA VAL A 99 -12.82 11.68 8.97
C VAL A 99 -13.80 12.03 10.11
N ASP A 100 -14.92 11.33 10.22
CA ASP A 100 -15.92 11.49 11.28
C ASP A 100 -15.60 10.68 12.56
N ASN A 101 -14.36 10.17 12.70
CA ASN A 101 -13.88 9.29 13.76
C ASN A 101 -14.62 7.95 13.88
N THR A 102 -15.42 7.56 12.88
CA THR A 102 -16.00 6.22 12.84
C THR A 102 -14.96 5.21 12.33
N THR A 103 -14.91 4.03 12.97
CA THR A 103 -14.08 2.91 12.50
C THR A 103 -14.95 1.95 11.69
N ILE A 104 -14.47 1.57 10.52
CA ILE A 104 -15.09 0.54 9.69
C ILE A 104 -14.17 -0.67 9.69
N GLU A 105 -14.77 -1.84 9.79
CA GLU A 105 -14.09 -3.12 9.62
C GLU A 105 -14.73 -3.90 8.47
N VAL A 106 -13.88 -4.51 7.65
CA VAL A 106 -14.30 -5.34 6.51
C VAL A 106 -13.51 -6.65 6.53
N PRO A 107 -14.17 -7.82 6.44
CA PRO A 107 -13.47 -9.09 6.32
C PRO A 107 -12.95 -9.27 4.89
N LEU A 108 -11.65 -9.44 4.76
CA LEU A 108 -10.98 -9.75 3.50
C LEU A 108 -10.52 -11.20 3.48
N LEU A 109 -10.81 -11.90 2.39
CA LEU A 109 -10.32 -13.24 2.13
C LEU A 109 -8.93 -13.16 1.51
N VAL A 110 -8.01 -13.95 2.04
CA VAL A 110 -6.61 -13.91 1.64
C VAL A 110 -6.13 -15.32 1.33
N ASN A 111 -5.56 -15.48 0.14
CA ASN A 111 -4.93 -16.72 -0.30
C ASN A 111 -3.46 -16.47 -0.66
N THR A 112 -2.53 -17.20 -0.04
CA THR A 112 -1.10 -17.05 -0.34
C THR A 112 -0.74 -17.77 -1.62
N THR A 113 0.28 -17.25 -2.32
CA THR A 113 0.72 -17.83 -3.59
C THR A 113 2.20 -17.55 -3.86
N LYS A 114 2.77 -18.35 -4.76
CA LYS A 114 4.13 -18.16 -5.28
C LYS A 114 4.06 -17.26 -6.50
N THR A 115 4.93 -16.27 -6.54
CA THR A 115 5.23 -15.52 -7.77
C THR A 115 6.56 -15.98 -8.36
N PRO A 116 6.80 -15.81 -9.68
CA PRO A 116 8.08 -16.15 -10.29
C PRO A 116 9.22 -15.27 -9.79
N GLY A 117 10.39 -15.85 -9.53
CA GLY A 117 11.62 -15.11 -9.23
C GLY A 117 12.42 -14.82 -10.51
N TYR A 118 13.47 -13.99 -10.41
CA TYR A 118 14.33 -13.69 -11.55
C TYR A 118 15.18 -14.91 -11.94
N GLY A 119 14.71 -15.67 -12.92
CA GLY A 119 15.39 -16.88 -13.41
C GLY A 119 15.29 -18.09 -12.46
N TYR A 120 14.35 -18.10 -11.51
CA TYR A 120 14.13 -19.23 -10.61
C TYR A 120 12.68 -19.36 -10.14
N LEU A 121 12.32 -20.57 -9.71
CA LEU A 121 11.06 -20.85 -9.04
C LEU A 121 11.26 -20.76 -7.53
N ARG A 122 10.39 -20.01 -6.86
CA ARG A 122 10.39 -19.92 -5.40
C ARG A 122 9.96 -21.23 -4.77
N LYS A 123 10.53 -21.53 -3.61
CA LYS A 123 10.15 -22.69 -2.80
C LYS A 123 8.95 -22.42 -1.92
N ARG A 124 8.77 -21.17 -1.49
CA ARG A 124 7.73 -20.72 -0.56
C ARG A 124 6.85 -19.65 -1.18
N ASP A 125 5.65 -19.52 -0.63
CA ASP A 125 4.73 -18.46 -1.01
C ASP A 125 5.31 -17.12 -0.56
N ASN A 126 5.22 -16.12 -1.44
CA ASN A 126 5.78 -14.79 -1.19
C ASN A 126 4.78 -13.68 -1.44
N ALA A 127 3.55 -14.03 -1.81
CA ALA A 127 2.53 -13.08 -2.13
C ALA A 127 1.19 -13.54 -1.60
N MET A 128 0.26 -12.61 -1.52
CA MET A 128 -1.11 -12.86 -1.10
C MET A 128 -2.08 -12.22 -2.10
N HIS A 129 -3.12 -12.98 -2.46
CA HIS A 129 -4.27 -12.51 -3.22
C HIS A 129 -5.37 -12.12 -2.26
N VAL A 130 -5.79 -10.86 -2.32
CA VAL A 130 -6.77 -10.29 -1.39
C VAL A 130 -8.07 -10.05 -2.13
N THR A 131 -9.17 -10.55 -1.58
CA THR A 131 -10.52 -10.34 -2.13
C THR A 131 -11.51 -9.99 -1.04
N LEU A 132 -12.59 -9.32 -1.41
CA LEU A 132 -13.78 -9.12 -0.60
C LEU A 132 -14.92 -9.88 -1.26
N ASP A 133 -15.62 -10.67 -0.46
CA ASP A 133 -16.86 -11.32 -0.86
C ASP A 133 -17.90 -11.17 0.26
N ILE A 134 -18.93 -10.38 0.00
CA ILE A 134 -20.11 -10.24 0.87
C ILE A 134 -21.34 -10.65 0.05
N PRO A 135 -21.68 -11.96 0.02
CA PRO A 135 -22.76 -12.48 -0.81
C PRO A 135 -24.12 -11.84 -0.51
N LYS A 136 -24.40 -11.53 0.76
CA LYS A 136 -25.65 -10.88 1.19
C LYS A 136 -25.87 -9.50 0.55
N LEU A 137 -24.80 -8.81 0.16
CA LEU A 137 -24.84 -7.50 -0.49
C LEU A 137 -24.56 -7.59 -2.01
N GLY A 138 -24.34 -8.80 -2.55
CA GLY A 138 -23.90 -8.99 -3.93
C GLY A 138 -22.56 -8.32 -4.23
N LEU A 139 -21.74 -8.09 -3.20
CA LEU A 139 -20.52 -7.31 -3.30
C LEU A 139 -19.32 -8.24 -3.41
N HIS A 140 -18.70 -8.26 -4.58
CA HIS A 140 -17.43 -8.95 -4.82
C HIS A 140 -16.39 -7.96 -5.34
N LYS A 141 -15.21 -7.96 -4.73
CA LYS A 141 -14.10 -7.08 -5.13
C LYS A 141 -12.77 -7.82 -5.07
N ASP A 142 -12.04 -7.79 -6.18
CA ASP A 142 -10.69 -8.29 -6.26
C ASP A 142 -9.70 -7.13 -6.07
N PHE A 143 -8.91 -7.22 -5.01
CA PHE A 143 -7.87 -6.24 -4.68
C PHE A 143 -6.50 -6.61 -5.30
N GLY A 144 -6.38 -7.83 -5.80
CA GLY A 144 -5.23 -8.36 -6.51
C GLY A 144 -4.10 -8.81 -5.57
N ILE A 145 -2.89 -8.77 -6.11
CA ILE A 145 -1.72 -9.41 -5.49
C ILE A 145 -0.89 -8.37 -4.72
N TYR A 146 -0.52 -8.77 -3.50
CA TYR A 146 0.47 -8.09 -2.66
C TYR A 146 1.67 -9.01 -2.49
N LYS A 147 2.85 -8.58 -2.92
CA LYS A 147 4.10 -9.30 -2.70
C LYS A 147 4.70 -8.89 -1.36
N LEU A 148 5.15 -9.86 -0.57
CA LEU A 148 6.06 -9.62 0.55
C LEU A 148 7.45 -9.31 0.00
N ILE A 149 7.93 -8.10 0.28
CA ILE A 149 9.26 -7.65 -0.10
C ILE A 149 10.27 -7.99 0.99
N TYR A 150 9.84 -7.86 2.24
CA TYR A 150 10.64 -8.14 3.42
C TYR A 150 9.72 -8.41 4.61
N SER A 151 10.09 -9.40 5.42
CA SER A 151 9.61 -9.60 6.78
C SER A 151 10.80 -9.90 7.69
N ASP A 152 10.78 -9.34 8.90
CA ASP A 152 11.67 -9.79 9.96
C ASP A 152 11.12 -11.01 10.72
N ASN A 153 9.92 -11.49 10.36
CA ASN A 153 9.16 -12.56 11.03
C ASN A 153 8.94 -12.30 12.52
N LYS A 154 8.81 -11.01 12.89
CA LYS A 154 8.56 -10.59 14.27
C LYS A 154 7.53 -9.46 14.32
N GLU A 155 7.85 -8.32 13.73
CA GLU A 155 7.14 -7.06 13.97
C GLU A 155 6.86 -6.28 12.68
N CYS A 156 7.67 -6.48 11.63
CA CYS A 156 7.68 -5.57 10.50
C CYS A 156 7.65 -6.29 9.16
N ASP A 157 6.63 -5.94 8.36
CA ASP A 157 6.45 -6.40 7.00
C ASP A 157 6.44 -5.22 6.02
N ILE A 158 7.06 -5.43 4.86
CA ILE A 158 7.01 -4.51 3.73
C ILE A 158 6.32 -5.23 2.58
N LEU A 159 5.15 -4.71 2.20
CA LEU A 159 4.35 -5.25 1.11
C LEU A 159 4.42 -4.32 -0.11
N ARG A 160 4.49 -4.93 -1.30
CA ARG A 160 4.31 -4.23 -2.58
C ARG A 160 3.01 -4.65 -3.22
N VAL A 161 2.20 -3.66 -3.53
CA VAL A 161 0.99 -3.82 -4.34
C VAL A 161 1.38 -3.98 -5.81
N THR A 162 1.10 -5.12 -6.44
CA THR A 162 1.50 -5.38 -7.84
C THR A 162 0.44 -5.00 -8.86
N SER A 163 -0.82 -4.88 -8.44
CA SER A 163 -1.91 -4.38 -9.27
C SER A 163 -2.45 -3.08 -8.70
N LYS A 164 -2.53 -2.03 -9.52
CA LYS A 164 -3.43 -0.90 -9.26
C LYS A 164 -4.87 -1.39 -9.46
N ALA A 165 -5.34 -2.33 -8.65
CA ALA A 165 -6.78 -2.49 -8.49
C ALA A 165 -7.29 -1.11 -8.03
N LYS A 166 -8.37 -0.62 -8.63
CA LYS A 166 -8.99 0.65 -8.23
C LYS A 166 -9.38 0.51 -6.75
N TRP A 167 -8.52 1.01 -5.88
CA TRP A 167 -8.64 0.85 -4.44
C TRP A 167 -9.91 1.57 -3.97
N PHE A 168 -10.53 1.01 -2.94
CA PHE A 168 -11.62 1.58 -2.13
C PHE A 168 -12.70 2.49 -2.77
N ARG A 169 -13.33 2.06 -3.87
CA ARG A 169 -14.79 2.28 -4.00
C ARG A 169 -15.53 1.21 -3.21
N LEU A 170 -16.07 1.59 -2.05
CA LEU A 170 -17.20 0.96 -1.36
C LEU A 170 -18.27 2.03 -1.21
#